data_AF-A0A803PQF7-F1
#
_entry.id   AF-A0A803PQF7-F1
#
_cell.length_a   1.000
_cell.length_b   1.000
_cell.length_c   1.000
_cell.angle_alpha   90.00
_cell.angle_beta   90.00
_cell.angle_gamma   90.00
#
_symmetry.space_group_name_H-M   'P 1'
#
loop_
_entity.id
_entity.type
_entity.pdbx_description
1 polymer ?
#
loop_
_entity_poly.entity_id
_entity_poly.type
_entity_poly.pdbx_seq_one_letter_code
_entity_poly.pdbx_strand_id
1 'polypeptide(L)'
;MSAGAAIFRNDQGIVSHIFTKRFSYSESLPGEVAALAWGAESAHRMAISNVVFLSDSVEAVNSVCCKTVQGRPTSLHHNIQDLVRIFQDTANQLGLWEVSWIP
;
A
#
# COMPACT_ATOMS: atom_id res chain seq x y z
N MET A 1 -1.93 -4.69 18.17
CA MET A 1 -0.62 -4.23 17.66
C MET A 1 -0.32 -5.09 16.46
N SER A 2 -0.17 -4.47 15.29
CA SER A 2 0.11 -5.19 14.04
C SER A 2 1.51 -4.84 13.56
N ALA A 3 2.15 -5.74 12.81
CA ALA A 3 3.42 -5.49 12.16
C ALA A 3 3.22 -5.66 10.66
N GLY A 4 3.76 -4.75 9.86
CA GLY A 4 3.82 -4.91 8.42
C GLY A 4 5.24 -4.99 7.93
N ALA A 5 5.39 -5.62 6.76
CA ALA A 5 6.64 -5.75 6.06
C ALA A 5 6.47 -5.25 4.62
N ALA A 6 7.48 -4.54 4.11
CA ALA A 6 7.59 -4.18 2.71
C ALA A 6 8.83 -4.90 2.15
N ILE A 7 8.58 -5.81 1.21
CA ILE A 7 9.63 -6.62 0.56
C ILE A 7 9.74 -6.14 -0.88
N PHE A 8 10.93 -5.65 -1.23
CA PHE A 8 11.24 -5.18 -2.58
C PHE A 8 11.95 -6.28 -3.34
N ARG A 9 11.40 -6.65 -4.49
CA ARG A 9 11.97 -7.64 -5.41
C ARG A 9 12.12 -6.98 -6.79
N ASN A 10 13.15 -7.39 -7.52
CA ASN A 10 13.25 -7.04 -8.94
C ASN A 10 12.38 -7.99 -9.80
N ASP A 11 12.40 -7.77 -11.11
CA ASP A 11 11.73 -8.57 -12.14
C ASP A 11 12.19 -10.04 -12.18
N GLN A 12 13.37 -10.35 -11.64
CA GLN A 12 13.89 -11.71 -11.50
C GLN A 12 13.46 -12.38 -10.17
N GLY A 13 12.67 -11.69 -9.35
CA GLY A 13 12.24 -12.17 -8.02
C GLY A 13 13.33 -12.08 -6.95
N ILE A 14 14.48 -11.48 -7.25
CA ILE A 14 15.57 -11.29 -6.29
C ILE A 14 15.18 -10.19 -5.31
N VAL A 15 15.20 -10.52 -4.01
CA VAL A 15 14.94 -9.55 -2.94
C VAL A 15 16.11 -8.58 -2.84
N SER A 16 15.86 -7.29 -3.04
CA SER A 16 16.84 -6.23 -2.87
C SER A 16 16.78 -5.63 -1.47
N HIS A 17 15.57 -5.43 -0.93
CA HIS A 17 15.37 -4.81 0.38
C HIS A 17 14.18 -5.40 1.12
N ILE A 18 14.28 -5.42 2.45
CA ILE A 18 13.20 -5.79 3.37
C ILE A 18 13.15 -4.73 4.45
N PHE A 19 11.98 -4.14 4.64
CA PHE A 19 11.72 -3.25 5.76
C PHE A 19 10.58 -3.82 6.59
N THR A 20 10.65 -3.61 7.91
CA THR A 20 9.53 -3.89 8.82
C THR A 20 9.17 -2.64 9.61
N LYS A 21 7.86 -2.48 9.88
CA LYS A 21 7.34 -1.37 10.67
C LYS A 21 6.24 -1.89 11.59
N ARG A 22 6.28 -1.46 12.85
CA ARG A 22 5.19 -1.69 13.79
C ARG A 22 4.09 -0.66 13.53
N PHE A 23 2.86 -1.14 13.47
CA PHE A 23 1.68 -0.31 13.32
C PHE A 23 0.77 -0.46 14.54
N SER A 24 0.26 0.69 15.00
CA SER A 24 -0.66 0.76 16.13
C SER A 24 -2.12 0.71 15.67
N TYR A 25 -2.47 -0.30 14.86
CA TYR A 25 -3.86 -0.58 14.50
C TYR A 25 -4.38 -1.80 15.28
N SER A 26 -5.63 -1.69 15.71
CA SER A 26 -6.39 -2.76 16.38
C SER A 26 -7.20 -3.61 15.38
N GLU A 27 -7.49 -3.07 14.21
CA GLU A 27 -8.26 -3.71 13.13
C GLU A 27 -7.33 -4.14 11.99
N SER A 28 -7.70 -5.23 11.28
CA SER A 28 -6.87 -5.80 10.20
C SER A 28 -6.75 -4.84 9.01
N LEU A 29 -7.88 -4.39 8.47
CA LEU A 29 -7.93 -3.59 7.24
C LEU A 29 -7.13 -2.27 7.33
N PRO A 30 -7.27 -1.42 8.37
CA PRO A 30 -6.40 -0.24 8.52
C PRO A 30 -4.91 -0.60 8.60
N GLY A 31 -4.56 -1.74 9.22
CA GLY A 31 -3.18 -2.22 9.30
C GLY A 31 -2.61 -2.61 7.95
N GLU A 32 -3.38 -3.31 7.14
CA GLU A 32 -2.99 -3.75 5.79
C GLU A 32 -2.89 -2.57 4.81
N VAL A 33 -3.87 -1.66 4.83
CA VAL A 33 -3.80 -0.43 4.02
C VAL A 33 -2.64 0.45 4.46
N ALA A 34 -2.34 0.53 5.76
CA ALA A 34 -1.16 1.24 6.25
C ALA A 34 0.15 0.59 5.82
N ALA A 35 0.21 -0.74 5.72
CA ALA A 35 1.37 -1.46 5.20
C ALA A 35 1.59 -1.14 3.71
N LEU A 36 0.53 -1.13 2.90
CA LEU A 36 0.59 -0.70 1.50
C LEU A 36 1.04 0.75 1.34
N ALA A 37 0.43 1.68 2.09
CA ALA A 37 0.79 3.10 2.07
C ALA A 37 2.26 3.29 2.43
N TRP A 38 2.72 2.64 3.50
CA TRP A 38 4.12 2.70 3.92
C TRP A 38 5.08 2.02 2.93
N GLY A 39 4.65 0.95 2.25
CA GLY A 39 5.39 0.35 1.16
C GLY A 39 5.62 1.33 0.01
N ALA A 40 4.59 2.08 -0.38
CA ALA A 40 4.69 3.14 -1.40
C ALA A 40 5.62 4.28 -0.97
N GLU A 41 5.52 4.74 0.28
CA GLU A 41 6.45 5.74 0.83
C GLU A 41 7.90 5.25 0.81
N SER A 42 8.11 3.97 1.11
CA SER A 42 9.44 3.37 1.11
C SER A 42 10.00 3.28 -0.31
N ALA A 43 9.18 2.86 -1.28
CA ALA A 43 9.55 2.86 -2.70
C ALA A 43 9.94 4.26 -3.18
N HIS A 44 9.13 5.27 -2.83
CA HIS A 44 9.37 6.66 -3.18
C HIS A 44 10.69 7.19 -2.61
N ARG A 45 10.96 6.95 -1.32
CA ARG A 45 12.23 7.34 -0.66
C ARG A 45 13.46 6.69 -1.29
N MET A 46 13.29 5.51 -1.88
CA MET A 46 14.35 4.77 -2.55
C MET A 46 14.46 5.11 -4.05
N ALA A 47 13.63 6.04 -4.55
CA ALA A 47 13.55 6.38 -5.97
C ALA A 47 13.27 5.15 -6.88
N ILE A 48 12.49 4.19 -6.38
CA ILE A 48 12.03 3.04 -7.17
C ILE A 48 10.79 3.47 -7.95
N SER A 49 10.81 3.30 -9.26
CA SER A 49 9.68 3.56 -10.16
C SER A 49 9.16 2.27 -10.79
N ASN A 50 7.95 2.31 -11.33
CA ASN A 50 7.29 1.19 -12.01
C ASN A 50 7.07 0.00 -11.06
N VAL A 51 6.15 0.17 -10.09
CA VAL A 51 6.01 -0.72 -8.94
C VAL A 51 4.73 -1.55 -9.00
N VAL A 52 4.86 -2.85 -8.75
CA VAL A 52 3.75 -3.78 -8.50
C VAL A 52 3.60 -3.99 -7.00
N PHE A 53 2.50 -3.53 -6.42
CA PHE A 53 2.18 -3.76 -5.02
C PHE A 53 1.43 -5.07 -4.86
N LEU A 54 1.92 -5.96 -4.00
CA LEU A 54 1.32 -7.26 -3.72
C LEU A 54 0.84 -7.31 -2.27
N SER A 55 -0.39 -7.78 -2.06
CA SER A 55 -0.96 -7.99 -0.73
C SER A 55 -1.84 -9.24 -0.72
N ASP A 56 -1.84 -9.95 0.41
CA ASP A 56 -2.72 -11.08 0.70
C ASP A 56 -4.13 -10.68 1.13
N SER A 57 -4.36 -9.38 1.35
CA SER A 57 -5.67 -8.84 1.70
C SER A 57 -6.41 -8.31 0.47
N VAL A 58 -7.42 -9.06 0.05
CA VAL A 58 -8.36 -8.63 -1.00
C VAL A 58 -9.02 -7.30 -0.61
N GLU A 59 -9.35 -7.11 0.67
CA GLU A 59 -10.02 -5.93 1.18
C GLU A 59 -9.12 -4.69 1.09
N ALA A 60 -7.84 -4.83 1.44
CA ALA A 60 -6.86 -3.74 1.33
C ALA A 60 -6.59 -3.36 -0.13
N VAL A 61 -6.40 -4.35 -1.02
CA VAL A 61 -6.25 -4.14 -2.47
C VAL A 61 -7.46 -3.40 -3.03
N ASN A 62 -8.68 -3.87 -2.72
CA ASN A 62 -9.90 -3.21 -3.17
C ASN A 62 -10.01 -1.77 -2.64
N SER A 63 -9.65 -1.54 -1.38
CA SER A 63 -9.72 -0.22 -0.74
C SER A 63 -8.82 0.79 -1.43
N VAL A 64 -7.59 0.42 -1.79
CA VAL A 64 -6.67 1.32 -2.49
C VAL A 64 -6.98 1.47 -3.99
N CYS A 65 -7.64 0.46 -4.59
CA CYS A 65 -8.17 0.50 -5.95
C CYS A 65 -9.46 1.31 -6.10
N CYS A 66 -10.16 1.62 -5.00
CA CYS A 66 -11.42 2.37 -5.06
C CYS A 66 -11.23 3.70 -5.79
N LYS A 67 -11.86 3.83 -6.95
CA LYS A 67 -11.92 5.09 -7.70
C LYS A 67 -12.70 6.10 -6.87
N THR A 68 -12.04 7.17 -6.46
CA THR A 68 -12.67 8.28 -5.75
C THR A 68 -13.73 8.93 -6.65
N VAL A 69 -15.00 8.88 -6.25
CA VAL A 69 -16.01 9.81 -6.78
C VAL A 69 -15.84 11.11 -6.01
N GLN A 70 -15.52 12.21 -6.70
CA GLN A 70 -15.29 13.53 -6.09
C GLN A 70 -14.17 13.57 -5.02
N GLY A 71 -13.14 12.73 -5.16
CA GLY A 71 -11.98 12.78 -4.26
C GLY A 71 -12.22 12.21 -2.85
N ARG A 72 -13.32 11.50 -2.60
CA ARG A 72 -13.58 10.81 -1.33
C ARG A 72 -13.93 9.32 -1.54
N PRO A 73 -13.28 8.39 -0.83
CA PRO A 73 -13.73 7.01 -0.74
C PRO A 73 -14.97 6.97 0.15
N THR A 74 -16.17 7.15 -0.43
CA THR A 74 -17.42 7.33 0.32
C THR A 74 -17.90 6.09 1.09
N SER A 75 -17.27 4.93 0.89
CA SER A 75 -17.60 3.66 1.56
C SER A 75 -16.65 3.25 2.68
N LEU A 76 -15.52 3.94 2.86
CA LEU A 76 -14.49 3.56 3.84
C LEU A 76 -14.59 4.41 5.11
N HIS A 77 -14.24 3.83 6.25
CA HIS A 77 -14.13 4.58 7.50
C HIS A 77 -13.02 5.65 7.39
N HIS A 78 -13.17 6.79 8.07
CA HIS A 78 -12.30 7.97 7.89
C HIS A 78 -10.80 7.67 8.06
N ASN A 79 -10.44 6.82 9.03
CA ASN A 79 -9.06 6.38 9.26
C ASN A 79 -8.44 5.62 8.07
N ILE A 80 -9.25 4.89 7.30
CA ILE A 80 -8.79 4.16 6.12
C ILE A 80 -8.73 5.12 4.91
N GLN A 81 -9.65 6.07 4.81
CA GLN A 81 -9.65 7.05 3.70
C GLN A 81 -8.33 7.84 3.63
N ASP A 82 -7.81 8.29 4.77
CA ASP A 82 -6.54 9.02 4.81
C ASP A 82 -5.36 8.13 4.37
N LEU A 83 -5.34 6.86 4.78
CA LEU A 83 -4.30 5.91 4.37
C LEU A 83 -4.38 5.60 2.87
N VAL A 84 -5.58 5.43 2.33
CA VAL A 84 -5.82 5.23 0.89
C VAL A 84 -5.33 6.44 0.10
N ARG A 85 -5.63 7.66 0.57
CA ARG A 85 -5.14 8.90 -0.07
C ARG A 85 -3.61 8.97 -0.05
N ILE A 86 -2.98 8.71 1.10
CA ILE A 86 -1.51 8.70 1.21
C ILE A 86 -0.90 7.68 0.23
N PHE A 87 -1.48 6.47 0.16
CA PHE A 87 -1.04 5.46 -0.79
C PHE A 87 -1.16 5.96 -2.24
N GLN A 88 -2.34 6.45 -2.65
CA GLN A 88 -2.59 6.90 -4.01
C GLN A 88 -1.69 8.08 -4.41
N ASP A 89 -1.58 9.10 -3.55
CA ASP A 89 -0.74 10.28 -3.78
C ASP A 89 0.73 9.90 -3.94
N THR A 90 1.20 8.92 -3.16
CA THR A 90 2.59 8.44 -3.23
C THR A 90 2.82 7.52 -4.42
N ALA A 91 1.92 6.56 -4.67
CA ALA A 91 2.02 5.62 -5.77
C ALA A 91 1.99 6.33 -7.14
N ASN A 92 1.19 7.39 -7.27
CA ASN A 92 1.15 8.22 -8.47
C ASN A 92 2.49 8.94 -8.76
N GLN A 93 3.38 9.06 -7.79
CA GLN A 93 4.73 9.62 -7.98
C GLN A 93 5.76 8.56 -8.41
N LEU A 94 5.39 7.28 -8.45
CA LEU A 94 6.29 6.16 -8.82
C LEU A 94 6.25 5.86 -10.33
N GLY A 95 5.57 6.67 -11.13
CA GLY A 95 5.37 6.41 -12.56
C GLY A 95 4.23 5.41 -12.78
N LEU A 96 4.52 4.28 -13.43
CA LEU A 96 3.54 3.21 -13.53
C LEU A 96 3.40 2.49 -12.19
N TRP A 97 2.19 2.15 -11.81
CA TRP A 97 1.97 1.29 -10.67
C TRP A 97 0.72 0.45 -10.85
N GLU A 98 0.74 -0.73 -10.24
CA GLU A 98 -0.43 -1.58 -10.10
C GLU A 98 -0.46 -2.17 -8.69
N VAL A 99 -1.63 -2.63 -8.27
CA VAL A 99 -1.79 -3.35 -7.01
C VAL A 99 -2.59 -4.61 -7.28
N SER A 100 -2.09 -5.74 -6.78
CA SER A 100 -2.65 -7.06 -7.03
C SER A 100 -2.76 -7.87 -5.75
N TRP A 101 -3.83 -8.64 -5.66
CA TRP A 101 -4.00 -9.63 -4.62
C TRP A 101 -3.20 -10.90 -4.94
N ILE A 102 -2.57 -11.48 -3.93
CA ILE A 102 -1.88 -12.79 -4.00
C ILE A 102 -2.32 -13.69 -2.84
N PRO A 103 -2.47 -15.01 -3.05
CA PRO A 103 -2.82 -15.95 -1.99
C PRO A 103 -1.67 -16.25 -1.01
#